data_AF-E9PVI8-F1
#
_entry.id   AF-E9PVI8-F1
#
_cell.length_a   1.000
_cell.length_b   1.000
_cell.length_c   1.000
_cell.angle_alpha   90.00
_cell.angle_beta   90.00
_cell.angle_gamma   90.00
#
_symmetry.space_group_name_H-M   'P 1'
#
loop_
_entity.id
_entity.type
_entity.pdbx_description
1 polymer ?
#
loop_
_entity_poly.entity_id
_entity_poly.type
_entity_poly.pdbx_seq_one_letter_code
_entity_poly.pdbx_strand_id
1 'polypeptide(L)'
;MRARPQVCEALLFALALHTGVCYGIKWLALSKTPAALALNQTQHCKQLEGLVSAQVQLCRSNLELMRTIVHAARGAMKACRRAFADMRWNCSSIELAPNYLLDLERGTRESAFVYALSAATISHTIARACTSGDLPGCSCGPVPGSTCLPGNEV
;
A
#
# COMPACT_ATOMS: atom_id res chain seq x y z
N MET A 1 1.07 -46.12 14.22
CA MET A 1 1.09 -45.68 12.80
C MET A 1 2.31 -44.82 12.59
N ARG A 2 3.31 -45.28 11.83
CA ARG A 2 4.61 -44.61 11.66
C ARG A 2 4.58 -43.89 10.30
N ALA A 3 4.59 -42.56 10.31
CA ALA A 3 4.58 -41.77 9.08
C ALA A 3 5.81 -42.12 8.22
N ARG A 4 5.63 -42.30 6.91
CA ARG A 4 6.73 -42.60 5.98
C ARG A 4 7.64 -41.37 5.85
N PRO A 5 8.97 -41.51 5.94
CA PRO A 5 9.92 -40.40 5.93
C PRO A 5 9.78 -39.50 4.69
N GLN A 6 9.42 -40.07 3.55
CA GLN A 6 9.16 -39.37 2.28
C GLN A 6 7.99 -38.37 2.37
N VAL A 7 6.97 -38.66 3.17
CA VAL A 7 5.82 -37.76 3.37
C VAL A 7 6.21 -36.58 4.27
N CYS A 8 7.10 -36.82 5.25
CA CYS A 8 7.65 -35.76 6.11
C CYS A 8 8.53 -34.80 5.32
N GLU A 9 9.41 -35.31 4.46
CA GLU A 9 10.28 -34.52 3.57
C GLU A 9 9.46 -33.63 2.63
N ALA A 10 8.44 -34.20 1.98
CA ALA A 10 7.56 -33.45 1.08
C ALA A 10 6.75 -32.36 1.80
N LEU A 11 6.27 -32.63 3.02
CA LEU A 11 5.57 -31.65 3.86
C LEU A 11 6.50 -30.52 4.32
N LEU A 12 7.74 -30.82 4.68
CA LEU A 12 8.74 -29.80 5.06
C LEU A 12 9.13 -28.92 3.88
N PHE A 13 9.32 -29.51 2.68
CA PHE A 13 9.56 -28.73 1.47
C PHE A 13 8.35 -27.86 1.09
N ALA A 14 7.13 -28.38 1.18
CA ALA A 14 5.91 -27.61 0.93
C ALA A 14 5.72 -26.46 1.94
N LEU A 15 5.99 -26.71 3.22
CA LEU A 15 5.98 -25.67 4.26
C LEU A 15 7.06 -24.61 4.02
N ALA A 16 8.27 -25.00 3.62
CA ALA A 16 9.35 -24.07 3.28
C ALA A 16 9.06 -23.25 2.00
N LEU A 17 8.35 -23.82 1.03
CA LEU A 17 7.85 -23.11 -0.15
C LEU A 17 6.70 -22.14 0.20
N HIS A 18 5.97 -22.38 1.29
CA HIS A 18 4.91 -21.51 1.80
C HIS A 18 5.39 -20.45 2.79
N THR A 19 6.61 -20.56 3.33
CA THR A 19 7.27 -19.43 3.99
C THR A 19 7.74 -18.43 2.93
N GLY A 20 6.77 -17.75 2.31
CA GLY A 20 7.04 -16.59 1.49
C GLY A 20 7.83 -15.59 2.33
N VAL A 21 8.93 -15.08 1.79
CA VAL A 21 9.71 -14.03 2.46
C VAL A 21 8.78 -12.82 2.61
N CYS A 22 8.41 -12.53 3.85
CA CYS A 22 7.57 -11.38 4.15
C CYS A 22 8.48 -10.15 4.09
N TYR A 23 8.33 -9.35 3.02
CA TYR A 23 9.04 -8.08 2.89
C TYR A 23 8.17 -6.97 3.49
N GLY A 24 8.82 -6.00 4.14
CA GLY A 24 8.14 -4.80 4.63
C GLY A 24 7.44 -4.00 3.51
N ILE A 25 6.50 -3.15 3.88
CA ILE A 25 5.67 -2.34 2.97
C ILE A 25 6.45 -1.17 2.32
N LYS A 26 7.23 -1.45 1.29
CA LYS A 26 8.22 -0.49 0.72
C LYS A 26 7.63 0.75 0.05
N TRP A 27 6.41 0.67 -0.50
CA TRP A 27 5.82 1.78 -1.28
C TRP A 27 5.58 3.06 -0.46
N LEU A 28 5.57 2.98 0.88
CA LEU A 28 5.46 4.17 1.72
C LEU A 28 6.62 5.17 1.50
N ALA A 29 7.75 4.73 0.91
CA ALA A 29 8.83 5.61 0.47
C ALA A 29 8.34 6.76 -0.45
N LEU A 30 7.21 6.58 -1.16
CA LEU A 30 6.55 7.65 -1.92
C LEU A 30 6.23 8.91 -1.10
N SER A 31 6.13 8.80 0.23
CA SER A 31 5.93 9.96 1.10
C SER A 31 7.03 11.03 0.93
N LYS A 32 8.25 10.58 0.57
CA LYS A 32 9.45 11.39 0.35
C LYS A 32 9.50 12.03 -1.03
N THR A 33 8.61 11.65 -1.96
CA THR A 33 8.54 12.26 -3.28
C THR A 33 8.27 13.77 -3.13
N PRO A 34 9.07 14.66 -3.74
CA PRO A 34 8.85 16.10 -3.65
C PRO A 34 7.48 16.50 -4.19
N ALA A 35 6.79 17.43 -3.55
CA ALA A 35 5.51 17.94 -4.03
C ALA A 35 5.61 18.63 -5.41
N ALA A 36 6.79 19.15 -5.75
CA ALA A 36 7.07 19.78 -7.03
C ALA A 36 7.24 18.78 -8.19
N LEU A 37 7.42 17.48 -7.92
CA LEU A 37 7.60 16.49 -8.98
C LEU A 37 6.26 16.22 -9.68
N ALA A 38 6.14 16.65 -10.94
CA ALA A 38 5.02 16.27 -11.78
C ALA A 38 5.19 14.83 -12.28
N LEU A 39 4.34 13.91 -11.84
CA LEU A 39 4.30 12.51 -12.31
C LEU A 39 3.52 12.38 -13.62
N ASN A 40 3.89 13.19 -14.62
CA ASN A 40 3.22 13.27 -15.93
C ASN A 40 3.82 12.35 -17.00
N GLN A 41 4.94 11.68 -16.71
CA GLN A 41 5.64 10.84 -17.67
C GLN A 41 6.00 9.48 -17.07
N THR A 42 5.83 8.41 -17.85
CA THR A 42 5.96 7.00 -17.40
C THR A 42 7.36 6.63 -16.92
N GLN A 43 8.40 7.37 -17.33
CA GLN A 43 9.75 7.17 -16.82
C GLN A 43 9.92 7.60 -15.36
N HIS A 44 9.12 8.56 -14.88
CA HIS A 44 9.18 8.98 -13.46
C HIS A 44 8.82 7.82 -12.53
N CYS A 45 7.93 6.91 -12.95
CA CYS A 45 7.55 5.73 -12.18
C CYS A 45 8.73 4.79 -11.84
N LYS A 46 9.76 4.75 -12.69
CA LYS A 46 10.97 3.94 -12.42
C LYS A 46 11.92 4.61 -11.42
N GLN A 47 11.84 5.93 -11.27
CA GLN A 47 12.67 6.72 -10.35
C GLN A 47 12.08 6.77 -8.95
N LEU A 48 10.80 6.42 -8.79
CA LEU A 48 10.15 6.34 -7.50
C LEU A 48 10.72 5.20 -6.66
N GLU A 49 11.32 5.54 -5.52
CA GLU A 49 11.84 4.57 -4.59
C GLU A 49 10.71 3.74 -3.93
N GLY A 50 11.03 2.49 -3.61
CA GLY A 50 10.13 1.61 -2.87
C GLY A 50 9.03 0.93 -3.68
N LEU A 51 8.89 1.24 -4.97
CA LEU A 51 7.99 0.52 -5.87
C LEU A 51 8.62 -0.77 -6.39
N VAL A 52 7.87 -1.88 -6.33
CA VAL A 52 8.24 -3.13 -7.01
C VAL A 52 7.78 -3.12 -8.47
N SER A 53 8.31 -4.01 -9.32
CA SER A 53 8.03 -4.05 -10.75
C SER A 53 6.53 -4.01 -11.10
N ALA A 54 5.70 -4.74 -10.37
CA ALA A 54 4.24 -4.74 -10.56
C ALA A 54 3.61 -3.36 -10.25
N GLN A 55 4.06 -2.70 -9.17
CA GLN A 55 3.59 -1.36 -8.80
C GLN A 55 4.09 -0.29 -9.78
N VAL A 56 5.29 -0.45 -10.35
CA VAL A 56 5.79 0.43 -11.42
C VAL A 56 4.88 0.36 -12.65
N GLN A 57 4.39 -0.84 -13.01
CA GLN A 57 3.43 -0.96 -14.11
C GLN A 57 2.09 -0.29 -13.79
N LEU A 58 1.59 -0.44 -12.55
CA LEU A 58 0.39 0.27 -12.10
C LEU A 58 0.55 1.80 -12.14
N CYS A 59 1.72 2.31 -11.74
CA CYS A 59 2.05 3.73 -11.84
C CYS A 59 1.98 4.22 -13.30
N ARG A 60 2.53 3.45 -14.23
CA ARG A 60 2.57 3.81 -15.65
C ARG A 60 1.20 3.85 -16.30
N SER A 61 0.30 2.96 -15.90
CA SER A 61 -1.08 2.94 -16.40
C SER A 61 -2.01 3.94 -15.70
N ASN A 62 -1.60 4.51 -14.56
CA ASN A 62 -2.43 5.39 -13.74
C ASN A 62 -1.64 6.62 -13.25
N LEU A 63 -1.02 7.37 -14.16
CA LEU A 63 -0.19 8.53 -13.80
C LEU A 63 -0.96 9.58 -13.00
N GLU A 64 -2.20 9.88 -13.38
CA GLU A 64 -3.07 10.85 -12.69
C GLU A 64 -3.36 10.45 -11.23
N LEU A 65 -3.40 9.14 -10.95
CA LEU A 65 -3.65 8.61 -9.60
C LEU A 65 -2.44 8.82 -8.66
N MET A 66 -1.23 8.93 -9.21
CA MET A 66 -0.01 8.84 -8.42
C MET A 66 0.17 9.98 -7.41
N ARG A 67 -0.34 11.19 -7.70
CA ARG A 67 -0.36 12.29 -6.73
C ARG A 67 -1.18 11.93 -5.49
N THR A 68 -2.34 11.29 -5.70
CA THR A 68 -3.21 10.78 -4.64
C THR A 68 -2.52 9.66 -3.84
N ILE A 69 -1.77 8.78 -4.50
CA ILE A 69 -0.99 7.72 -3.82
C ILE A 69 0.11 8.31 -2.93
N VAL A 70 0.84 9.32 -3.42
CA VAL A 70 1.86 10.03 -2.62
C VAL A 70 1.21 10.69 -1.39
N HIS A 71 0.04 11.32 -1.56
CA HIS A 71 -0.70 11.89 -0.44
C HIS A 71 -1.12 10.82 0.58
N ALA A 72 -1.62 9.68 0.12
CA ALA A 72 -1.98 8.55 0.96
C ALA A 72 -0.77 8.02 1.74
N ALA A 73 0.42 7.92 1.12
CA ALA A 73 1.64 7.48 1.79
C ALA A 73 2.00 8.40 2.97
N ARG A 74 1.97 9.73 2.76
CA ARG A 74 2.19 10.73 3.81
C ARG A 74 1.13 10.65 4.90
N GLY A 75 -0.13 10.46 4.50
CA GLY A 75 -1.27 10.27 5.40
C GLY A 75 -1.07 9.07 6.32
N ALA A 76 -0.66 7.92 5.77
CA ALA A 76 -0.46 6.68 6.51
C ALA A 76 0.67 6.83 7.54
N MET A 77 1.80 7.42 7.14
CA MET A 77 2.92 7.70 8.06
C MET A 77 2.48 8.61 9.22
N LYS A 78 1.80 9.71 8.90
CA LYS A 78 1.32 10.67 9.89
C LYS A 78 0.30 10.03 10.84
N ALA A 79 -0.63 9.24 10.32
CA ALA A 79 -1.64 8.55 11.10
C ALA A 79 -1.01 7.53 12.04
N CYS A 80 -0.03 6.76 11.56
CA CYS A 80 0.66 5.76 12.38
C CYS A 80 1.39 6.40 13.56
N ARG A 81 2.20 7.43 13.30
CA ARG A 81 2.92 8.17 14.36
C ARG A 81 1.99 8.81 15.37
N ARG A 82 0.84 9.32 14.93
CA ARG A 82 -0.19 9.88 15.82
C ARG A 82 -0.85 8.82 16.69
N ALA A 83 -1.24 7.69 16.10
CA ALA A 83 -1.93 6.62 16.81
C ALA A 83 -1.05 5.98 17.90
N PHE A 84 0.26 6.02 17.75
CA PHE A 84 1.23 5.39 18.64
C PHE A 84 2.15 6.38 19.37
N ALA A 85 1.85 7.68 19.37
CA ALA A 85 2.76 8.71 19.90
C ALA A 85 3.22 8.45 21.34
N ASP A 86 2.32 7.94 22.19
CA ASP A 86 2.55 7.68 23.62
C ASP A 86 2.86 6.20 23.92
N MET A 87 3.16 5.40 22.89
CA MET A 87 3.45 3.97 23.01
C MET A 87 4.95 3.71 22.94
N ARG A 88 5.42 2.62 23.58
CA ARG A 88 6.84 2.19 23.53
C ARG A 88 7.35 2.03 22.09
N TRP A 89 6.50 1.48 21.22
CA TRP A 89 6.68 1.56 19.78
C TRP A 89 5.89 2.74 19.27
N ASN A 90 6.58 3.80 18.85
CA ASN A 90 5.97 5.08 18.46
C ASN A 90 5.81 5.27 16.94
N CYS A 91 5.96 4.19 16.18
CA CYS A 91 5.95 4.18 14.71
C CYS A 91 6.96 5.12 14.03
N SER A 92 8.05 5.53 14.71
CA SER A 92 9.07 6.40 14.10
C SER A 92 9.85 5.74 12.96
N SER A 93 10.08 4.43 13.05
CA SER A 93 10.80 3.63 12.03
C SER A 93 10.12 3.63 10.65
N ILE A 94 8.83 3.99 10.57
CA ILE A 94 8.10 4.06 9.30
C ILE A 94 8.72 5.06 8.32
N GLU A 95 9.42 6.09 8.82
CA GLU A 95 10.09 7.12 8.01
C GLU A 95 11.35 6.59 7.29
N LEU A 96 11.84 5.43 7.70
CA LEU A 96 13.00 4.78 7.07
C LEU A 96 12.63 4.02 5.79
N ALA A 97 11.34 4.00 5.40
CA ALA A 97 10.89 3.43 4.14
C ALA A 97 11.80 3.85 2.96
N PRO A 98 12.21 2.92 2.07
CA PRO A 98 11.79 1.52 1.99
C PRO A 98 12.61 0.56 2.87
N ASN A 99 13.62 1.06 3.60
CA ASN A 99 14.59 0.26 4.36
C ASN A 99 14.28 0.34 5.85
N TYR A 100 13.38 -0.54 6.30
CA TYR A 100 12.89 -0.53 7.67
C TYR A 100 13.86 -1.15 8.68
N LEU A 101 13.60 -0.88 9.97
CA LEU A 101 14.18 -1.67 11.05
C LEU A 101 13.39 -2.98 11.22
N LEU A 102 13.89 -3.85 12.11
CA LEU A 102 13.32 -5.18 12.35
C LEU A 102 11.85 -5.17 12.78
N ASP A 103 11.40 -4.07 13.38
CA ASP A 103 10.03 -3.86 13.81
C ASP A 103 9.04 -3.79 12.65
N LEU A 104 9.44 -3.38 11.45
CA LEU A 104 8.57 -3.36 10.26
C LEU A 104 9.04 -4.31 9.15
N GLU A 105 10.23 -4.90 9.27
CA GLU A 105 10.78 -5.83 8.29
C GLU A 105 10.37 -7.30 8.53
N ARG A 106 10.22 -7.74 9.79
CA ARG A 106 10.12 -9.18 10.13
C ARG A 106 8.70 -9.71 10.39
N GLY A 107 7.66 -9.12 9.79
CA GLY A 107 6.28 -9.62 9.94
C GLY A 107 5.76 -9.56 11.38
N THR A 108 6.09 -8.51 12.11
CA THR A 108 5.66 -8.26 13.48
C THR A 108 4.20 -7.79 13.55
N ARG A 109 3.64 -7.67 14.77
CA ARG A 109 2.30 -7.08 14.98
C ARG A 109 2.24 -5.62 14.50
N GLU A 110 3.34 -4.89 14.69
CA GLU A 110 3.53 -3.52 14.26
C GLU A 110 3.50 -3.42 12.72
N SER A 111 4.20 -4.32 12.02
CA SER A 111 4.18 -4.38 10.55
C SER A 111 2.79 -4.71 9.99
N ALA A 112 2.05 -5.61 10.66
CA ALA A 112 0.69 -5.96 10.27
C ALA A 112 -0.26 -4.77 10.44
N PHE A 113 -0.10 -4.00 11.52
CA PHE A 113 -0.84 -2.76 11.72
C PHE A 113 -0.54 -1.74 10.61
N VAL A 114 0.74 -1.49 10.31
CA VAL A 114 1.12 -0.53 9.26
C VAL A 114 0.58 -0.96 7.90
N TYR A 115 0.60 -2.26 7.60
CA TYR A 115 0.02 -2.79 6.36
C TYR A 115 -1.48 -2.50 6.26
N ALA A 116 -2.25 -2.84 7.30
CA ALA A 116 -3.69 -2.59 7.35
C ALA A 116 -4.02 -1.08 7.29
N LEU A 117 -3.29 -0.26 8.05
CA LEU A 117 -3.46 1.20 8.04
C LEU A 117 -3.14 1.79 6.67
N SER A 118 -2.09 1.31 6.01
CA SER A 118 -1.69 1.79 4.68
C SER A 118 -2.75 1.43 3.63
N ALA A 119 -3.33 0.23 3.70
CA ALA A 119 -4.45 -0.20 2.85
C ALA A 119 -5.73 0.62 3.10
N ALA A 120 -6.06 0.89 4.37
CA ALA A 120 -7.19 1.75 4.70
C ALA A 120 -6.97 3.19 4.22
N THR A 121 -5.76 3.72 4.39
CA THR A 121 -5.43 5.10 4.03
C THR A 121 -5.48 5.31 2.51
N ILE A 122 -4.93 4.39 1.71
CA ILE A 122 -4.99 4.49 0.25
C ILE A 122 -6.43 4.45 -0.25
N SER A 123 -7.25 3.49 0.22
CA SER A 123 -8.66 3.39 -0.16
C SER A 123 -9.46 4.64 0.24
N HIS A 124 -9.27 5.13 1.47
CA HIS A 124 -9.95 6.34 1.94
C HIS A 124 -9.54 7.57 1.13
N THR A 125 -8.25 7.73 0.84
CA THR A 125 -7.73 8.89 0.12
C THR A 125 -8.21 8.92 -1.33
N ILE A 126 -8.22 7.76 -2.00
CA ILE A 126 -8.76 7.63 -3.37
C ILE A 126 -10.26 7.93 -3.38
N ALA A 127 -11.03 7.30 -2.49
CA ALA A 127 -12.47 7.53 -2.41
C ALA A 127 -12.78 9.01 -2.19
N ARG A 128 -12.04 9.67 -1.28
CA ARG A 128 -12.19 11.11 -1.03
C ARG A 128 -11.88 11.94 -2.28
N ALA A 129 -10.78 11.66 -2.98
CA ALA A 129 -10.41 12.37 -4.19
C ALA A 129 -11.43 12.20 -5.32
N CYS A 130 -12.06 11.03 -5.41
CA CYS A 130 -13.18 10.79 -6.33
C CYS A 130 -14.40 11.63 -5.97
N THR A 131 -14.75 11.70 -4.67
CA THR A 131 -15.91 12.48 -4.23
C THR A 131 -15.72 14.00 -4.33
N SER A 132 -14.47 14.49 -4.26
CA SER A 132 -14.15 15.92 -4.42
C SER A 132 -13.96 16.34 -5.88
N GLY A 133 -13.83 15.39 -6.81
CA GLY A 133 -13.52 15.66 -8.22
C GLY A 133 -12.03 15.96 -8.48
N ASP A 134 -11.16 15.73 -7.49
CA ASP A 134 -9.71 15.94 -7.63
C ASP A 134 -9.03 14.84 -8.47
N LEU A 135 -9.67 13.67 -8.58
CA LEU A 135 -9.18 12.53 -9.35
C LEU A 135 -10.09 12.26 -10.57
N PRO A 136 -9.61 12.44 -11.81
CA PRO A 136 -10.39 12.11 -13.00
C PRO A 136 -10.57 10.60 -13.15
N GLY A 137 -11.66 10.20 -13.82
CA GLY A 137 -11.92 8.78 -14.14
C GLY A 137 -12.61 7.98 -13.04
N CYS A 138 -13.08 8.63 -11.97
CA CYS A 138 -13.97 8.03 -10.99
C CYS A 138 -15.09 9.00 -10.58
N SER A 139 -16.18 8.47 -10.03
CA SER A 139 -17.34 9.21 -9.58
C SER A 139 -17.93 8.59 -8.31
N CYS A 140 -18.87 9.29 -7.68
CA CYS A 140 -19.65 8.73 -6.59
C CYS A 140 -20.41 7.50 -7.08
N GLY A 141 -20.31 6.39 -6.32
CA GLY A 141 -21.13 5.22 -6.56
C GLY A 141 -22.61 5.50 -6.27
N PRO A 142 -23.52 4.66 -6.78
CA PRO A 142 -24.94 4.75 -6.46
C PRO A 142 -25.17 4.59 -4.96
N VAL A 143 -26.18 5.30 -4.44
CA VAL A 143 -26.58 5.20 -3.03
C VAL A 143 -27.03 3.76 -2.75
N PRO A 144 -26.58 3.11 -1.66
CA PRO A 144 -27.03 1.76 -1.32
C PRO A 144 -28.56 1.69 -1.28
N GLY A 145 -29.15 0.79 -2.08
CA GLY A 145 -30.61 0.66 -2.22
C GLY A 145 -31.24 1.46 -3.37
N SER A 146 -30.48 2.25 -4.12
CA SER A 146 -30.95 2.81 -5.40
C SER A 146 -30.76 1.80 -6.53
N THR A 147 -31.82 1.51 -7.28
CA THR A 147 -31.72 0.75 -8.54
C THR A 147 -30.87 1.55 -9.52
N CYS A 148 -29.87 0.91 -10.12
CA CYS A 148 -29.11 1.47 -11.23
C CYS A 148 -30.07 1.74 -12.40
N LEU A 149 -30.58 2.97 -12.50
CA LEU A 149 -31.19 3.43 -13.72
C LEU A 149 -30.07 3.58 -14.76
N PRO A 150 -30.27 3.14 -16.01
CA PRO A 150 -29.30 3.39 -17.07
C PRO A 150 -29.15 4.90 -17.22
N GLY A 151 -27.97 5.41 -16.86
CA GLY A 151 -27.63 6.83 -17.00
C GLY A 151 -27.56 7.19 -18.47
N ASN A 152 -28.34 8.19 -18.88
CA ASN A 152 -28.10 8.90 -20.13
C ASN A 152 -26.74 9.59 -20.05
N GLU A 153 -25.95 9.40 -21.09
CA GLU A 153 -24.75 10.15 -21.39
C GLU A 153 -25.09 11.64 -21.51
N VAL A 154 -24.35 12.49 -20.79
CA VAL A 154 -24.21 13.92 -21.04
C VAL A 154 -22.73 14.25 -21.05
#